data_AF-A0A756NJA9-F1
#
_entry.id   AF-A0A756NJA9-F1
#
_cell.length_a   1.000
_cell.length_b   1.000
_cell.length_c   1.000
_cell.angle_alpha   90.00
_cell.angle_beta   90.00
_cell.angle_gamma   90.00
#
_symmetry.space_group_name_H-M   'P 1'
#
loop_
_entity.id
_entity.type
_entity.pdbx_description
1 polymer ?
#
loop_
_entity_poly.entity_id
_entity_poly.type
_entity_poly.pdbx_seq_one_letter_code
_entity_poly.pdbx_strand_id
1 'polypeptide(L)'
;SQRVTQAGDWVRQTDQTISETSMARTVKADTERRELVSRETTVKATDKITVLGTATLMAGAIQQVSAGDFSQAVKGNRLASITGNEETEIAGQQSTKVAGAMNVDVGGTLTEKIAALRKSVASGGQQIMGPTVHIGSESVNTLTMMLDTIDLLAELAQQCASHSHPSVGTPTNAGAFNQTAAKAGQTRSKYQNIIA
;
A
#
# COMPACT_ATOMS: atom_id res chain seq x y z
N SER A 1 -52.60 26.29 -6.53
CA SER A 1 -53.59 26.01 -7.59
C SER A 1 -53.24 24.70 -8.29
N GLN A 2 -54.23 24.05 -8.90
CA GLN A 2 -54.05 22.89 -9.75
C GLN A 2 -54.76 23.18 -11.07
N ARG A 3 -54.09 22.96 -12.19
CA ARG A 3 -54.67 23.19 -13.53
C ARG A 3 -54.22 22.14 -14.53
N VAL A 4 -55.08 21.93 -15.53
CA VAL A 4 -54.78 21.15 -16.74
C VAL A 4 -54.69 22.12 -17.92
N THR A 5 -53.63 22.05 -18.73
CA THR A 5 -53.49 22.91 -19.93
C THR A 5 -54.32 22.37 -21.09
N GLN A 6 -54.50 23.18 -22.15
CA GLN A 6 -55.17 22.73 -23.38
C GLN A 6 -54.42 21.54 -24.05
N ALA A 7 -53.09 21.48 -23.87
CA ALA A 7 -52.25 20.38 -24.33
C ALA A 7 -52.32 19.13 -23.41
N GLY A 8 -53.00 19.21 -22.27
CA GLY A 8 -53.18 18.11 -21.32
C GLY A 8 -52.17 18.06 -20.18
N ASP A 9 -51.29 19.05 -20.04
CA ASP A 9 -50.28 19.09 -18.98
C ASP A 9 -50.94 19.31 -17.62
N TRP A 10 -50.46 18.59 -16.61
CA TRP A 10 -50.94 18.72 -15.24
C TRP A 10 -49.95 19.51 -14.39
N VAL A 11 -50.38 20.62 -13.80
CA VAL A 11 -49.52 21.51 -12.99
C VAL A 11 -50.07 21.65 -11.57
N ARG A 12 -49.24 21.35 -10.57
CA ARG A 12 -49.48 21.60 -9.13
C ARG A 12 -48.50 22.66 -8.62
N GLN A 13 -49.00 23.78 -8.11
CA GLN A 13 -48.17 24.85 -7.52
C GLN A 13 -48.81 25.37 -6.22
N THR A 14 -47.99 25.52 -5.17
CA THR A 14 -48.41 26.02 -3.85
C THR A 14 -47.17 26.50 -3.09
N ASP A 15 -47.34 27.48 -2.22
CA ASP A 15 -46.38 27.92 -1.19
C ASP A 15 -46.55 27.16 0.13
N GLN A 16 -47.61 26.35 0.24
CA GLN A 16 -47.90 25.47 1.36
C GLN A 16 -47.50 24.01 1.11
N THR A 17 -47.65 23.17 2.13
CA THR A 17 -47.35 21.74 2.10
C THR A 17 -48.18 20.97 1.07
N ILE A 18 -47.52 20.06 0.34
CA ILE A 18 -48.16 18.97 -0.43
C ILE A 18 -47.89 17.66 0.32
N SER A 19 -48.97 16.99 0.75
CA SER A 19 -48.89 15.66 1.36
C SER A 19 -49.47 14.61 0.40
N GLU A 20 -48.73 13.51 0.19
CA GLU A 20 -49.16 12.40 -0.65
C GLU A 20 -48.92 11.09 0.11
N THR A 21 -50.00 10.37 0.42
CA THR A 21 -49.95 9.05 1.05
C THR A 21 -50.57 8.05 0.09
N SER A 22 -49.84 6.97 -0.20
CA SER A 22 -50.32 5.91 -1.07
C SER A 22 -49.83 4.55 -0.56
N MET A 23 -50.61 3.50 -0.83
CA MET A 23 -50.17 2.12 -0.61
C MET A 23 -49.14 1.68 -1.65
N ALA A 24 -49.28 2.16 -2.88
CA ALA A 24 -48.39 1.89 -4.00
C ALA A 24 -48.30 3.12 -4.90
N ARG A 25 -47.12 3.36 -5.45
CA ARG A 25 -46.87 4.42 -6.43
C ARG A 25 -46.00 3.86 -7.56
N THR A 26 -46.40 4.12 -8.80
CA THR A 26 -45.59 3.85 -9.99
C THR A 26 -45.42 5.17 -10.72
N VAL A 27 -44.17 5.53 -11.03
CA VAL A 27 -43.85 6.68 -11.87
C VAL A 27 -43.20 6.15 -13.13
N LYS A 28 -43.81 6.43 -14.28
CA LYS A 28 -43.22 6.17 -15.60
C LYS A 28 -43.18 7.49 -16.33
N ALA A 29 -41.98 7.91 -16.69
CA ALA A 29 -41.75 9.14 -17.43
C ALA A 29 -40.48 8.94 -18.27
N ASP A 30 -40.42 9.60 -19.42
CA ASP A 30 -39.19 9.64 -20.22
C ASP A 30 -38.10 10.45 -19.50
N THR A 31 -38.51 11.43 -18.67
CA THR A 31 -37.60 12.25 -17.88
C THR A 31 -38.27 12.65 -16.57
N GLU A 32 -37.54 12.51 -15.46
CA GLU A 32 -37.92 13.04 -14.15
C GLU A 32 -36.79 13.96 -13.64
N ARG A 33 -37.14 15.19 -13.26
CA ARG A 33 -36.23 16.14 -12.61
C ARG A 33 -36.79 16.53 -11.26
N ARG A 34 -35.95 16.54 -10.24
CA ARG A 34 -36.27 17.04 -8.91
C ARG A 34 -35.20 18.03 -8.47
N GLU A 35 -35.63 19.20 -8.05
CA GLU A 35 -34.80 20.24 -7.47
C GLU A 35 -35.37 20.54 -6.10
N LEU A 36 -34.57 20.33 -5.07
CA LEU A 36 -34.98 20.37 -3.67
C LEU A 36 -33.85 20.99 -2.86
N VAL A 37 -34.21 21.69 -1.77
CA VAL A 37 -33.22 22.20 -0.80
C VAL A 37 -32.73 21.05 0.09
N SER A 38 -33.62 20.15 0.50
CA SER A 38 -33.31 18.97 1.28
C SER A 38 -34.19 17.79 0.87
N ARG A 39 -33.69 16.57 1.09
CA ARG A 39 -34.44 15.33 0.94
C ARG A 39 -34.02 14.35 2.03
N GLU A 40 -35.00 13.79 2.70
CA GLU A 40 -34.84 12.61 3.55
C GLU A 40 -35.62 11.45 2.91
N THR A 41 -35.07 10.25 2.97
CA THR A 41 -35.74 9.05 2.43
C THR A 41 -35.40 7.87 3.32
N THR A 42 -36.43 7.22 3.85
CA THR A 42 -36.30 6.04 4.70
C THR A 42 -36.93 4.86 4.00
N VAL A 43 -36.09 3.90 3.61
CA VAL A 43 -36.52 2.62 3.04
C VAL A 43 -36.34 1.55 4.11
N LYS A 44 -37.45 0.98 4.61
CA LYS A 44 -37.42 0.01 5.71
C LYS A 44 -36.98 -1.41 5.29
N ALA A 45 -37.01 -1.68 3.99
CA ALA A 45 -36.68 -2.97 3.41
C ALA A 45 -35.63 -2.77 2.32
N THR A 46 -35.86 -3.30 1.12
CA THR A 46 -34.92 -3.21 0.01
C THR A 46 -35.09 -1.94 -0.79
N ASP A 47 -34.01 -1.20 -0.98
CA ASP A 47 -33.88 -0.20 -2.04
C ASP A 47 -33.08 -0.80 -3.20
N LYS A 48 -33.62 -0.72 -4.42
CA LYS A 48 -32.97 -1.23 -5.63
C LYS A 48 -32.91 -0.12 -6.66
N ILE A 49 -31.69 0.30 -6.97
CA ILE A 49 -31.40 1.27 -8.03
C ILE A 49 -30.72 0.54 -9.18
N THR A 50 -31.22 0.72 -10.39
CA THR A 50 -30.59 0.22 -11.62
C THR A 50 -30.46 1.38 -12.59
N VAL A 51 -29.22 1.74 -12.92
CA VAL A 51 -28.90 2.78 -13.90
C VAL A 51 -28.17 2.10 -15.05
N LEU A 52 -28.76 2.14 -16.25
CA LEU A 52 -28.15 1.55 -17.45
C LEU A 52 -27.03 2.44 -18.02
N GLY A 53 -27.11 3.75 -17.77
CA GLY A 53 -26.07 4.72 -18.09
C GLY A 53 -25.18 5.05 -16.89
N THR A 54 -24.76 6.31 -16.80
CA THR A 54 -23.89 6.80 -15.73
C THR A 54 -24.70 7.23 -14.50
N ALA A 55 -24.26 6.80 -13.32
CA ALA A 55 -24.70 7.36 -12.04
C ALA A 55 -23.59 8.28 -11.50
N THR A 56 -23.95 9.49 -11.05
CA THR A 56 -23.01 10.47 -10.49
C THR A 56 -23.51 10.95 -9.14
N LEU A 57 -22.61 11.02 -8.15
CA LEU A 57 -22.85 11.59 -6.83
C LEU A 57 -21.79 12.66 -6.57
N MET A 58 -22.24 13.90 -6.41
CA MET A 58 -21.43 15.02 -5.96
C MET A 58 -22.00 15.48 -4.62
N ALA A 59 -21.22 15.35 -3.55
CA ALA A 59 -21.64 15.67 -2.20
C ALA A 59 -20.48 16.30 -1.43
N GLY A 60 -20.78 17.19 -0.48
CA GLY A 60 -19.76 17.76 0.40
C GLY A 60 -19.15 16.72 1.34
N ALA A 61 -19.96 15.77 1.82
CA ALA A 61 -19.51 14.62 2.60
C ALA A 61 -20.38 13.39 2.28
N ILE A 62 -19.79 12.20 2.43
CA ILE A 62 -20.47 10.92 2.26
C ILE A 62 -20.17 10.06 3.49
N GLN A 63 -21.20 9.56 4.15
CA GLN A 63 -21.08 8.54 5.20
C GLN A 63 -21.79 7.28 4.72
N GLN A 64 -21.04 6.18 4.63
CA GLN A 64 -21.56 4.87 4.23
C GLN A 64 -21.31 3.89 5.37
N VAL A 65 -22.39 3.37 5.93
CA VAL A 65 -22.36 2.39 7.03
C VAL A 65 -23.17 1.18 6.59
N SER A 66 -22.56 0.01 6.64
CA SER A 66 -23.22 -1.27 6.37
C SER A 66 -23.15 -2.10 7.64
N ALA A 67 -24.30 -2.50 8.18
CA ALA A 67 -24.36 -3.39 9.34
C ALA A 67 -24.10 -4.86 8.97
N GLY A 68 -24.29 -5.21 7.69
CA GLY A 68 -23.92 -6.49 7.11
C GLY A 68 -22.80 -6.33 6.08
N ASP A 69 -22.71 -7.29 5.16
CA ASP A 69 -21.65 -7.32 4.15
C ASP A 69 -21.71 -6.15 3.17
N PHE A 70 -20.54 -5.62 2.82
CA PHE A 70 -20.36 -4.65 1.75
C PHE A 70 -19.56 -5.28 0.61
N SER A 71 -20.08 -5.19 -0.61
CA SER A 71 -19.39 -5.69 -1.80
C SER A 71 -19.41 -4.65 -2.92
N GLN A 72 -18.28 -4.52 -3.61
CA GLN A 72 -18.16 -3.67 -4.79
C GLN A 72 -17.41 -4.44 -5.88
N ALA A 73 -17.97 -4.46 -7.08
CA ALA A 73 -17.35 -5.05 -8.25
C ALA A 73 -17.26 -4.02 -9.36
N VAL A 74 -16.08 -3.89 -9.97
CA VAL A 74 -15.81 -2.97 -11.08
C VAL A 74 -15.26 -3.80 -12.22
N LYS A 75 -15.96 -3.84 -13.36
CA LYS A 75 -15.51 -4.59 -14.56
C LYS A 75 -14.45 -3.84 -15.36
N GLY A 76 -14.50 -2.51 -15.33
CA GLY A 76 -13.50 -1.64 -15.92
C GLY A 76 -12.43 -1.25 -14.91
N ASN A 77 -12.06 0.02 -14.90
CA ASN A 77 -11.02 0.55 -14.03
C ASN A 77 -11.61 1.18 -12.76
N ARG A 78 -10.94 1.03 -11.63
CA ARG A 78 -11.20 1.78 -10.40
C ARG A 78 -10.05 2.76 -10.16
N LEU A 79 -10.38 4.05 -10.03
CA LEU A 79 -9.46 5.10 -9.59
C LEU A 79 -9.97 5.66 -8.26
N ALA A 80 -9.10 5.72 -7.26
CA ALA A 80 -9.33 6.45 -6.03
C ALA A 80 -8.27 7.54 -5.92
N SER A 81 -8.69 8.79 -5.67
CA SER A 81 -7.81 9.93 -5.49
C SER A 81 -8.19 10.63 -4.20
N ILE A 82 -7.30 10.54 -3.21
CA ILE A 82 -7.47 11.13 -1.89
C ILE A 82 -6.40 12.21 -1.76
N THR A 83 -6.80 13.46 -1.62
CA THR A 83 -5.86 14.59 -1.44
C THR A 83 -5.45 14.78 0.01
N GLY A 84 -6.29 14.32 0.94
CA GLY A 84 -5.99 14.26 2.37
C GLY A 84 -5.40 12.91 2.76
N ASN A 85 -5.79 12.42 3.94
CA ASN A 85 -5.31 11.15 4.47
C ASN A 85 -6.30 10.02 4.18
N GLU A 86 -5.78 8.82 3.98
CA GLU A 86 -6.54 7.57 3.92
C GLU A 86 -6.11 6.69 5.09
N GLU A 87 -7.08 6.21 5.88
CA GLU A 87 -6.87 5.28 6.99
C GLU A 87 -7.78 4.07 6.77
N THR A 88 -7.24 2.87 6.99
CA THR A 88 -7.96 1.60 6.84
C THR A 88 -7.73 0.75 8.06
N GLU A 89 -8.79 0.48 8.81
CA GLU A 89 -8.78 -0.41 9.97
C GLU A 89 -9.55 -1.69 9.64
N ILE A 90 -8.90 -2.83 9.79
CA ILE A 90 -9.48 -4.15 9.53
C ILE A 90 -9.22 -5.03 10.74
N ALA A 91 -10.27 -5.27 11.53
CA ALA A 91 -10.19 -6.14 12.71
C ALA A 91 -9.97 -7.62 12.34
N GLY A 92 -10.38 -8.01 11.13
CA GLY A 92 -10.24 -9.36 10.60
C GLY A 92 -8.96 -9.55 9.78
N GLN A 93 -9.10 -10.16 8.60
CA GLN A 93 -7.99 -10.42 7.69
C GLN A 93 -8.12 -9.60 6.41
N GLN A 94 -6.99 -9.09 5.92
CA GLN A 94 -6.89 -8.47 4.60
C GLN A 94 -6.18 -9.41 3.63
N SER A 95 -6.76 -9.60 2.44
CA SER A 95 -6.13 -10.34 1.35
C SER A 95 -6.15 -9.51 0.09
N THR A 96 -5.00 -9.41 -0.57
CA THR A 96 -4.83 -8.69 -1.83
C THR A 96 -4.29 -9.67 -2.87
N LYS A 97 -5.04 -9.87 -3.96
CA LYS A 97 -4.63 -10.68 -5.10
C LYS A 97 -4.60 -9.82 -6.35
N VAL A 98 -3.42 -9.70 -6.95
CA VAL A 98 -3.19 -8.94 -8.19
C VAL A 98 -2.68 -9.92 -9.24
N ALA A 99 -3.34 -9.97 -10.40
CA ALA A 99 -2.92 -10.84 -11.51
C ALA A 99 -1.74 -10.24 -12.28
N GLY A 100 -1.68 -8.91 -12.37
CA GLY A 100 -0.59 -8.15 -12.97
C GLY A 100 0.44 -7.67 -11.95
N ALA A 101 1.15 -6.60 -12.30
CA ALA A 101 2.11 -5.95 -11.41
C ALA A 101 1.43 -5.14 -10.30
N MET A 102 2.13 -5.02 -9.17
CA MET A 102 1.79 -4.11 -8.08
C MET A 102 2.95 -3.15 -7.88
N ASN A 103 2.68 -1.84 -7.99
CA ASN A 103 3.63 -0.78 -7.77
C ASN A 103 3.20 0.02 -6.53
N VAL A 104 4.16 0.29 -5.64
CA VAL A 104 3.95 1.11 -4.44
C VAL A 104 5.01 2.21 -4.48
N ASP A 105 4.57 3.45 -4.60
CA ASP A 105 5.43 4.65 -4.60
C ASP A 105 5.09 5.48 -3.36
N VAL A 106 6.11 5.79 -2.57
CA VAL A 106 5.98 6.49 -1.29
C VAL A 106 6.96 7.63 -1.28
N GLY A 107 6.46 8.87 -1.33
CA GLY A 107 7.31 10.07 -1.31
C GLY A 107 7.97 10.37 0.05
N GLY A 108 7.55 9.68 1.11
CA GLY A 108 8.08 9.80 2.47
C GLY A 108 8.55 8.45 3.03
N THR A 109 8.33 8.24 4.33
CA THR A 109 8.74 7.00 5.02
C THR A 109 7.68 5.91 4.91
N LEU A 110 8.12 4.68 4.62
CA LEU A 110 7.31 3.46 4.76
C LEU A 110 7.72 2.72 6.04
N THR A 111 6.77 2.54 6.97
CA THR A 111 6.98 1.79 8.23
C THR A 111 6.02 0.61 8.29
N GLU A 112 6.56 -0.59 8.47
CA GLU A 112 5.78 -1.83 8.63
C GLU A 112 6.06 -2.45 10.01
N LYS A 113 5.01 -2.69 10.81
CA LYS A 113 5.12 -3.42 12.08
C LYS A 113 4.39 -4.75 11.98
N ILE A 114 5.13 -5.85 12.02
CA ILE A 114 4.61 -7.20 11.86
C ILE A 114 4.90 -7.99 13.14
N ALA A 115 3.85 -8.41 13.83
CA ALA A 115 3.98 -9.07 15.14
C ALA A 115 4.55 -10.49 15.04
N ALA A 116 4.20 -11.22 13.99
CA ALA A 116 4.64 -12.59 13.75
C ALA A 116 5.73 -12.61 12.66
N LEU A 117 5.42 -13.15 11.48
CA LEU A 117 6.38 -13.38 10.42
C LEU A 117 6.10 -12.47 9.22
N ARG A 118 7.14 -11.76 8.76
CA ARG A 118 7.18 -11.23 7.40
C ARG A 118 7.71 -12.30 6.45
N LYS A 119 6.84 -12.85 5.59
CA LYS A 119 7.24 -13.80 4.54
C LYS A 119 7.19 -13.10 3.17
N SER A 120 8.37 -12.84 2.61
CA SER A 120 8.53 -12.31 1.25
C SER A 120 9.14 -13.40 0.36
N VAL A 121 8.45 -13.79 -0.71
CA VAL A 121 8.89 -14.86 -1.61
C VAL A 121 8.72 -14.39 -3.04
N ALA A 122 9.81 -14.36 -3.79
CA ALA A 122 9.83 -14.01 -5.20
C ALA A 122 10.47 -15.17 -5.99
N SER A 123 9.88 -15.52 -7.14
CA SER A 123 10.43 -16.58 -8.01
C SER A 123 11.62 -16.12 -8.83
N GLY A 124 11.65 -14.86 -9.27
CA GLY A 124 12.72 -14.28 -10.09
C GLY A 124 13.88 -13.67 -9.28
N GLY A 125 13.64 -13.32 -8.02
CA GLY A 125 14.63 -12.69 -7.13
C GLY A 125 14.05 -11.55 -6.30
N GLN A 126 14.78 -11.15 -5.26
CA GLN A 126 14.43 -10.05 -4.38
C GLN A 126 15.59 -9.06 -4.32
N GLN A 127 15.27 -7.77 -4.46
CA GLN A 127 16.23 -6.67 -4.33
C GLN A 127 15.82 -5.78 -3.14
N ILE A 128 16.80 -5.44 -2.30
CA ILE A 128 16.67 -4.48 -1.21
C ILE A 128 17.81 -3.48 -1.41
N MET A 129 17.46 -2.24 -1.74
CA MET A 129 18.43 -1.24 -2.19
C MET A 129 18.16 0.09 -1.48
N GLY A 130 19.24 0.72 -1.04
CA GLY A 130 19.25 2.03 -0.41
C GLY A 130 20.69 2.47 -0.17
N PRO A 131 20.92 3.71 0.29
CA PRO A 131 22.26 4.15 0.69
C PRO A 131 22.88 3.24 1.75
N THR A 132 22.07 2.78 2.70
CA THR A 132 22.43 1.77 3.70
C THR A 132 21.34 0.70 3.83
N VAL A 133 21.71 -0.47 4.32
CA VAL A 133 20.85 -1.62 4.56
C VAL A 133 21.13 -2.21 5.94
N HIS A 134 20.06 -2.43 6.69
CA HIS A 134 20.08 -3.06 8.01
C HIS A 134 19.26 -4.34 8.00
N ILE A 135 19.87 -5.46 8.40
CA ILE A 135 19.16 -6.74 8.55
C ILE A 135 19.49 -7.34 9.91
N GLY A 136 18.59 -7.22 10.87
CA GLY A 136 18.77 -7.77 12.22
C GLY A 136 17.93 -7.04 13.25
N SER A 137 18.47 -6.84 14.44
CA SER A 137 17.83 -6.09 15.54
C SER A 137 18.29 -4.63 15.57
N GLU A 138 17.68 -3.77 16.36
CA GLU A 138 18.11 -2.37 16.53
C GLU A 138 19.60 -2.23 16.86
N SER A 139 20.18 -3.19 17.60
CA SER A 139 21.59 -3.18 18.01
C SER A 139 22.52 -4.00 17.13
N VAL A 140 22.01 -4.91 16.29
CA VAL A 140 22.84 -5.85 15.52
C VAL A 140 22.41 -5.84 14.06
N ASN A 141 23.30 -5.39 13.19
CA ASN A 141 23.19 -5.60 11.75
C ASN A 141 23.92 -6.90 11.38
N THR A 142 23.19 -7.92 10.96
CA THR A 142 23.76 -9.23 10.59
C THR A 142 24.74 -9.12 9.43
N LEU A 143 24.61 -8.10 8.59
CA LEU A 143 25.54 -7.86 7.48
C LEU A 143 26.94 -7.45 7.97
N THR A 144 27.06 -6.86 9.17
CA THR A 144 28.35 -6.50 9.77
C THR A 144 29.23 -7.73 10.00
N MET A 145 28.65 -8.91 10.25
CA MET A 145 29.40 -10.16 10.34
C MET A 145 30.23 -10.45 9.08
N MET A 146 29.78 -10.01 7.90
CA MET A 146 30.58 -10.15 6.66
C MET A 146 31.84 -9.29 6.70
N LEU A 147 31.74 -8.08 7.26
CA LEU A 147 32.86 -7.17 7.43
C LEU A 147 33.83 -7.72 8.50
N ASP A 148 33.32 -8.20 9.62
CA ASP A 148 34.14 -8.80 10.68
C ASP A 148 34.88 -10.04 10.17
N THR A 149 34.24 -10.85 9.32
CA THR A 149 34.89 -11.99 8.66
C THR A 149 36.02 -11.54 7.74
N ILE A 150 35.87 -10.41 7.02
CA ILE A 150 36.93 -9.85 6.19
C ILE A 150 38.12 -9.40 7.04
N ASP A 151 37.86 -8.82 8.22
CA ASP A 151 38.93 -8.41 9.15
C ASP A 151 39.68 -9.61 9.72
N LEU A 152 38.96 -10.66 10.14
CA LEU A 152 39.57 -11.91 10.60
C LEU A 152 40.44 -12.57 9.52
N LEU A 153 40.04 -12.49 8.24
CA LEU A 153 40.87 -12.97 7.13
C LEU A 153 42.14 -12.13 6.94
N ALA A 154 42.06 -10.81 7.12
CA ALA A 154 43.23 -9.94 7.06
C ALA A 154 44.21 -10.24 8.21
N GLU A 155 43.69 -10.41 9.42
CA GLU A 155 44.47 -10.77 10.60
C GLU A 155 45.15 -12.13 10.42
N LEU A 156 44.41 -13.15 9.98
CA LEU A 156 44.97 -14.48 9.72
C LEU A 156 46.09 -14.42 8.68
N ALA A 157 45.89 -13.66 7.59
CA ALA A 157 46.93 -13.49 6.58
C ALA A 157 48.19 -12.82 7.16
N GLN A 158 48.04 -11.82 8.04
CA GLN A 158 49.19 -11.18 8.71
C GLN A 158 49.88 -12.11 9.71
N GLN A 159 49.12 -12.92 10.45
CA GLN A 159 49.68 -13.96 11.32
C GLN A 159 50.47 -14.99 10.48
N CYS A 160 49.94 -15.41 9.33
CA CYS A 160 50.68 -16.26 8.39
C CYS A 160 51.90 -15.56 7.79
N ALA A 161 51.88 -14.26 7.51
CA ALA A 161 53.05 -13.57 7.00
C ALA A 161 54.19 -13.47 8.03
N SER A 162 53.83 -13.38 9.31
CA SER A 162 54.75 -13.19 10.43
C SER A 162 55.12 -14.47 11.17
N HIS A 163 54.47 -15.60 10.88
CA HIS A 163 54.80 -16.87 11.52
C HIS A 163 56.25 -17.26 11.23
N SER A 164 56.96 -17.78 12.24
CA SER A 164 58.35 -18.18 12.05
C SER A 164 58.70 -19.38 12.91
N HIS A 165 59.68 -20.17 12.46
CA HIS A 165 60.30 -21.22 13.27
C HIS A 165 61.74 -20.82 13.62
N PRO A 166 62.27 -21.18 14.80
CA PRO A 166 63.59 -20.74 15.26
C PRO A 166 64.76 -20.99 14.30
N SER A 167 64.69 -22.06 13.48
CA SER A 167 65.76 -22.46 12.56
C SER A 167 65.46 -22.22 11.08
N VAL A 168 64.22 -21.85 10.72
CA VAL A 168 63.77 -21.68 9.33
C VAL A 168 63.48 -20.21 9.00
N GLY A 169 63.17 -19.40 10.02
CA GLY A 169 62.76 -18.00 9.84
C GLY A 169 61.29 -17.88 9.42
N THR A 170 60.94 -16.74 8.82
CA THR A 170 59.61 -16.46 8.28
C THR A 170 59.37 -17.19 6.96
N PRO A 171 58.13 -17.23 6.45
CA PRO A 171 57.80 -18.00 5.26
C PRO A 171 58.33 -17.32 4.02
N THR A 172 58.80 -18.10 3.05
CA THR A 172 59.32 -17.57 1.77
C THR A 172 58.24 -16.84 0.95
N ASN A 173 56.96 -17.08 1.25
CA ASN A 173 55.80 -16.44 0.65
C ASN A 173 55.15 -15.35 1.52
N ALA A 174 55.81 -14.83 2.57
CA ALA A 174 55.28 -13.78 3.45
C ALA A 174 54.73 -12.55 2.70
N GLY A 175 55.40 -12.13 1.62
CA GLY A 175 54.94 -11.02 0.78
C GLY A 175 53.56 -11.26 0.15
N ALA A 176 53.26 -12.50 -0.25
CA ALA A 176 51.95 -12.87 -0.81
C ALA A 176 50.85 -12.86 0.26
N PHE A 177 51.16 -13.29 1.49
CA PHE A 177 50.23 -13.18 2.61
C PHE A 177 49.91 -11.72 2.95
N ASN A 178 50.91 -10.83 3.00
CA ASN A 178 50.68 -9.40 3.21
C ASN A 178 49.81 -8.77 2.11
N GLN A 179 50.01 -9.16 0.85
CA GLN A 179 49.15 -8.72 -0.26
C GLN A 179 47.70 -9.22 -0.09
N THR A 180 47.51 -10.42 0.46
CA THR A 180 46.18 -10.97 0.76
C THR A 180 45.48 -10.13 1.84
N ALA A 181 46.19 -9.75 2.91
CA ALA A 181 45.66 -8.85 3.93
C ALA A 181 45.27 -7.47 3.37
N ALA A 182 46.11 -6.90 2.49
CA ALA A 182 45.79 -5.64 1.82
C ALA A 182 44.54 -5.74 0.93
N LYS A 183 44.37 -6.85 0.20
CA LYS A 183 43.19 -7.12 -0.64
C LYS A 183 41.92 -7.27 0.21
N ALA A 184 42.01 -7.90 1.38
CA ALA A 184 40.90 -7.97 2.33
C ALA A 184 40.46 -6.55 2.76
N GLY A 185 41.41 -5.68 3.13
CA GLY A 185 41.12 -4.27 3.45
C GLY A 185 40.42 -3.51 2.32
N GLN A 186 40.86 -3.66 1.07
CA GLN A 186 40.19 -3.06 -0.10
C GLN A 186 38.76 -3.58 -0.28
N THR A 187 38.55 -4.88 -0.05
CA THR A 187 37.23 -5.51 -0.13
C THR A 187 36.30 -4.97 0.95
N ARG A 188 36.80 -4.80 2.17
CA ARG A 188 36.06 -4.16 3.26
C ARG A 188 35.60 -2.76 2.87
N SER A 189 36.51 -1.91 2.40
CA SER A 189 36.19 -0.52 2.02
C SER A 189 35.12 -0.42 0.94
N LYS A 190 35.04 -1.41 0.05
CA LYS A 190 34.00 -1.46 -0.99
C LYS A 190 32.59 -1.65 -0.42
N TYR A 191 32.43 -2.41 0.65
CA TYR A 191 31.11 -2.80 1.18
C TYR A 191 30.72 -2.06 2.47
N GLN A 192 31.67 -1.51 3.23
CA GLN A 192 31.37 -0.95 4.55
C GLN A 192 30.32 0.17 4.53
N ASN A 193 30.18 0.93 3.44
CA ASN A 193 29.28 2.09 3.39
C ASN A 193 27.81 1.73 3.12
N ILE A 194 27.51 0.52 2.63
CA ILE A 194 26.11 0.08 2.40
C ILE A 194 25.52 -0.63 3.61
N ILE A 195 26.35 -1.01 4.59
CA ILE A 195 25.90 -1.66 5.82
C ILE A 195 25.63 -0.55 6.82
N ALA A 196 24.37 -0.43 7.26
CA ALA A 196 23.95 0.55 8.26
C ALA A 196 24.62 0.33 9.61
#